data_AF-A0A8S9BL33-F1
#
_entry.id   AF-A0A8S9BL33-F1
#
_cell.length_a   1.000
_cell.length_b   1.000
_cell.length_c   1.000
_cell.angle_alpha   90.00
_cell.angle_beta   90.00
_cell.angle_gamma   90.00
#
_symmetry.space_group_name_H-M   'P 1'
#
loop_
_entity.id
_entity.type
_entity.pdbx_description
1 polymer ?
#
loop_
_entity_poly.entity_id
_entity_poly.type
_entity_poly.pdbx_seq_one_letter_code
_entity_poly.pdbx_strand_id
1 'polypeptide(L)'
;MADAALSDLIRILRDHDIPYDRDAIKATLADAGSQTAVRAWMEEYLSPETLLTKDEAALYAALLKTGEADTLATQDLSMIQGLNDEEIHAAIEELKRSTAAIEKQTENLRLQQNALSALVKTEKRTVQARSYTETGQTRKWEVEKGQISAAIEELSQGLIYQTLDLEQQLKASEANANQTIDSILKSDDKLLLSLQKLASDLDPGRPEDDVLISKIRELCARYIKHTVEGIRTRLDRIYLESLSKSSNSNGHSGDSQEAVDLQEELESLYSEILPVAQMSAEQQYLEPAFKTIAATNGKSQQRAVKAVTYIHECLVFLINRIETFLQRAQESQCHNIALQFVLDSAKTELARTDPLRSAKPASPAKSNTQRRRKSSGSQSSLKVRNTRRSSAHLDEDLDPADQLARNLGIILPPAEASDQERVAFLEKARLDRAYKLEGHLTSLQSTTETSIASHLLDAHVTLNLLQESLLADTEYHTVHLVDQNLESSVDTFDHDIQALQEELEAVDLYSLQTKNVHKEQLIERWSR
;
A
#
# COMPACT_ATOMS: atom_id res chain seq x y z
N MET A 1 30.30 92.79 -22.78
CA MET A 1 30.95 91.81 -21.89
C MET A 1 31.81 92.49 -20.83
N ALA A 2 32.58 93.52 -21.17
CA ALA A 2 33.33 94.33 -20.20
C ALA A 2 32.45 95.01 -19.14
N ASP A 3 31.33 95.61 -19.56
CA ASP A 3 30.42 96.32 -18.64
C ASP A 3 29.71 95.41 -17.62
N ALA A 4 29.47 94.13 -17.95
CA ALA A 4 28.80 93.19 -17.05
C ALA A 4 29.71 92.82 -15.87
N ALA A 5 30.96 92.44 -16.18
CA ALA A 5 31.97 92.15 -15.16
C ALA A 5 32.31 93.39 -14.31
N LEU A 6 32.32 94.59 -14.92
CA LEU A 6 32.48 95.85 -14.18
C LEU A 6 31.28 96.12 -13.26
N SER A 7 30.05 95.83 -13.71
CA SER A 7 28.84 96.02 -12.90
C SER A 7 28.74 95.02 -11.76
N ASP A 8 29.16 93.77 -11.97
CA ASP A 8 29.18 92.74 -10.93
C ASP A 8 30.28 93.04 -9.89
N LEU A 9 31.48 93.46 -10.31
CA LEU A 9 32.54 93.90 -9.39
C LEU A 9 32.10 95.10 -8.54
N ILE A 10 31.49 96.10 -9.17
CA ILE A 10 31.00 97.29 -8.47
C ILE A 10 29.83 96.94 -7.54
N ARG A 11 29.00 95.95 -7.90
CA ARG A 11 27.93 95.43 -7.02
C ARG A 11 28.54 94.77 -5.79
N ILE A 12 29.47 93.84 -5.98
CA ILE A 12 30.14 93.12 -4.90
C ILE A 12 30.90 94.11 -4.00
N LEU A 13 31.72 95.02 -4.54
CA LEU A 13 32.44 96.02 -3.74
C LEU A 13 31.51 96.97 -2.96
N ARG A 14 30.33 97.27 -3.49
CA ARG A 14 29.29 98.06 -2.81
C ARG A 14 28.55 97.24 -1.76
N ASP A 15 28.34 95.96 -2.01
CA ASP A 15 27.70 95.04 -1.07
C ASP A 15 28.64 94.65 0.09
N HIS A 16 29.93 94.97 0.01
CA HIS A 16 30.89 94.73 1.11
C HIS A 16 31.57 96.01 1.65
N ASP A 17 31.05 97.21 1.33
CA ASP A 17 31.51 98.53 1.81
C ASP A 17 33.02 98.81 1.63
N ILE A 18 33.63 98.28 0.57
CA ILE A 18 35.04 98.50 0.25
C ILE A 18 35.18 99.81 -0.55
N PRO A 19 36.01 100.77 -0.13
CA PRO A 19 36.20 102.02 -0.87
C PRO A 19 36.90 101.74 -2.21
N TYR A 20 36.29 102.16 -3.32
CA TYR A 20 36.84 101.94 -4.66
C TYR A 20 36.90 103.21 -5.49
N ASP A 21 37.95 103.33 -6.31
CA ASP A 21 38.07 104.36 -7.34
C ASP A 21 37.55 103.82 -8.68
N ARG A 22 36.43 104.39 -9.12
CA ARG A 22 35.70 103.92 -10.30
C ARG A 22 36.47 104.15 -11.60
N ASP A 23 37.35 105.15 -11.65
CA ASP A 23 38.06 105.50 -12.88
C ASP A 23 39.34 104.68 -13.02
N ALA A 24 39.98 104.30 -11.91
CA ALA A 24 41.08 103.34 -11.88
C ALA A 24 40.65 101.93 -12.34
N ILE A 25 39.48 101.44 -11.86
CA ILE A 25 38.96 100.12 -12.23
C ILE A 25 38.52 100.05 -13.70
N LYS A 26 38.00 101.16 -14.24
CA LYS A 26 37.68 101.25 -15.68
C LYS A 26 38.94 101.26 -16.54
N ALA A 27 40.01 101.94 -16.08
CA ALA A 27 41.27 101.99 -16.81
C ALA A 27 41.95 100.62 -16.85
N THR A 28 41.92 99.86 -15.76
CA THR A 28 42.49 98.50 -15.72
C THR A 28 41.66 97.47 -16.47
N LEU A 29 40.34 97.65 -16.59
CA LEU A 29 39.45 96.76 -17.36
C LEU A 29 39.39 97.10 -18.87
N ALA A 30 39.95 98.23 -19.28
CA ALA A 30 40.02 98.64 -20.69
C ALA A 30 41.11 97.87 -21.46
N ASP A 31 42.10 97.30 -20.77
CA ASP A 31 43.10 96.42 -21.36
C ASP A 31 42.57 94.97 -21.42
N ALA A 32 42.77 94.31 -22.57
CA ALA A 32 42.09 93.05 -22.88
C ALA A 32 42.71 91.85 -22.13
N GLY A 33 44.02 91.89 -21.85
CA GLY A 33 44.71 90.85 -21.09
C GLY A 33 44.46 90.92 -19.58
N SER A 34 44.37 92.13 -19.03
CA SER A 34 44.01 92.36 -17.63
C SER A 34 42.54 92.03 -17.37
N GLN A 35 41.64 92.19 -18.34
CA GLN A 35 40.23 91.86 -18.14
C GLN A 35 39.98 90.38 -17.84
N THR A 36 40.68 89.46 -18.49
CA THR A 36 40.57 88.03 -18.20
C THR A 36 41.22 87.67 -16.88
N ALA A 37 42.36 88.27 -16.54
CA ALA A 37 43.02 88.08 -15.25
C ALA A 37 42.18 88.61 -14.08
N VAL A 38 41.56 89.78 -14.25
CA VAL A 38 40.66 90.38 -13.26
C VAL A 38 39.38 89.55 -13.11
N ARG A 39 38.88 88.91 -14.18
CA ARG A 39 37.74 87.99 -14.08
C ARG A 39 38.09 86.69 -13.37
N ALA A 40 39.24 86.09 -13.69
CA ALA A 40 39.73 84.92 -12.98
C ALA A 40 39.95 85.24 -11.49
N TRP A 41 40.56 86.38 -11.19
CA TRP A 41 40.71 86.88 -9.81
C TRP A 41 39.36 87.12 -9.12
N MET A 42 38.36 87.64 -9.82
CA MET A 42 37.00 87.80 -9.26
C MET A 42 36.32 86.46 -8.98
N GLU A 43 36.45 85.47 -9.85
CA GLU A 43 35.89 84.13 -9.63
C GLU A 43 36.62 83.37 -8.53
N GLU A 44 37.93 83.59 -8.38
CA GLU A 44 38.76 82.92 -7.38
C GLU A 44 38.63 83.52 -5.98
N TYR A 45 38.61 84.86 -5.87
CA TYR A 45 38.63 85.55 -4.57
C TYR A 45 37.29 86.19 -4.19
N LEU A 46 36.42 86.52 -5.16
CA LEU A 46 35.13 87.20 -4.93
C LEU A 46 33.91 86.33 -5.23
N SER A 47 34.02 85.03 -4.97
CA SER A 47 32.90 84.09 -5.04
C SER A 47 32.02 84.18 -3.77
N PRO A 48 30.73 83.81 -3.83
CA PRO A 48 29.86 83.79 -2.65
C PRO A 48 30.30 82.80 -1.57
N GLU A 49 31.18 81.84 -1.89
CA GLU A 49 31.76 80.92 -0.89
C GLU A 49 33.03 81.46 -0.22
N THR A 50 33.70 82.44 -0.84
CA THR A 50 34.92 83.08 -0.29
C THR A 50 34.64 84.41 0.42
N LEU A 51 33.49 85.05 0.14
CA LEU A 51 33.10 86.33 0.74
C LEU A 51 31.98 86.14 1.76
N LEU A 52 32.24 86.54 3.00
CA LEU A 52 31.21 86.62 4.04
C LEU A 52 30.14 87.64 3.65
N THR A 53 28.88 87.19 3.62
CA THR A 53 27.72 88.07 3.40
C THR A 53 27.58 89.09 4.53
N LYS A 54 26.83 90.19 4.34
CA LYS A 54 26.69 91.25 5.35
C LYS A 54 26.21 90.73 6.72
N ASP A 55 25.31 89.76 6.70
CA ASP A 55 24.77 89.14 7.90
C ASP A 55 25.80 88.23 8.58
N GLU A 56 26.55 87.45 7.81
CA GLU A 56 27.65 86.63 8.33
C GLU A 56 28.82 87.49 8.85
N ALA A 57 29.14 88.60 8.19
CA ALA A 57 30.14 89.57 8.64
C ALA A 57 29.71 90.26 9.94
N ALA A 58 28.41 90.59 10.08
CA ALA A 58 27.86 91.12 11.32
C ALA A 58 27.89 90.07 12.45
N LEU A 59 27.61 88.80 12.13
CA LEU A 59 27.70 87.67 13.06
C LEU A 59 29.15 87.39 13.47
N TYR A 60 30.10 87.38 12.53
CA TYR A 60 31.52 87.22 12.81
C TYR A 60 32.07 88.38 13.64
N ALA A 61 31.67 89.62 13.33
CA ALA A 61 32.02 90.78 14.15
C ALA A 61 31.39 90.74 15.56
N ALA A 62 30.20 90.13 15.71
CA ALA A 62 29.61 89.87 17.02
C ALA A 62 30.37 88.77 17.79
N LEU A 63 30.74 87.68 17.12
CA LEU A 63 31.51 86.56 17.68
C LEU A 63 32.95 86.95 18.07
N LEU A 64 33.57 87.86 17.31
CA LEU A 64 34.85 88.48 17.68
C LEU A 64 34.73 89.36 18.92
N LYS A 65 33.61 90.09 19.07
CA LYS A 65 33.35 90.91 20.26
C LYS A 65 33.05 90.08 21.50
N THR A 66 32.49 88.87 21.35
CA THR A 66 32.23 87.93 22.45
C THR A 66 33.41 87.02 22.77
N GLY A 67 34.43 86.95 21.89
CA GLY A 67 35.62 86.11 22.06
C GLY A 67 35.39 84.63 21.74
N GLU A 68 34.24 84.29 21.17
CA GLU A 68 33.85 82.91 20.83
C GLU A 68 34.45 82.45 19.48
N ALA A 69 34.89 83.40 18.64
CA ALA A 69 35.55 83.09 17.37
C ALA A 69 36.83 82.23 17.56
N ASP A 70 37.66 82.53 18.56
CA ASP A 70 38.88 81.78 18.84
C ASP A 70 38.59 80.38 19.42
N THR A 71 37.46 80.22 20.11
CA THR A 71 37.01 78.92 20.65
C THR A 71 36.42 78.01 19.58
N LEU A 72 35.87 78.59 18.50
CA LEU A 72 35.35 77.85 17.35
C LEU A 72 36.49 77.45 16.39
N ALA A 73 37.52 78.29 16.24
CA ALA A 73 38.72 77.98 15.44
C ALA A 73 39.55 76.81 16.01
N THR A 74 39.41 76.52 17.31
CA THR A 74 40.10 75.40 17.98
C THR A 74 39.25 74.13 18.05
N GLN A 75 37.99 74.18 17.62
CA GLN A 75 37.10 73.02 17.54
C GLN A 75 37.14 72.41 16.14
N ASP A 76 37.02 71.09 16.11
CA ASP A 76 36.97 70.31 14.87
C ASP A 76 35.57 70.46 14.24
N LEU A 77 35.42 71.49 13.39
CA LEU A 77 34.16 71.84 12.73
C LEU A 77 33.86 70.96 11.50
N SER A 78 34.66 69.93 11.25
CA SER A 78 34.51 68.94 10.16
C SER A 78 33.15 68.24 10.13
N MET A 79 32.44 68.23 11.26
CA MET A 79 31.08 67.66 11.38
C MET A 79 29.95 68.64 11.07
N ILE A 80 30.24 69.93 10.88
CA ILE A 80 29.22 70.97 10.66
C ILE A 80 29.28 71.43 9.21
N GLN A 81 28.46 70.80 8.38
CA GLN A 81 28.25 71.18 6.97
C GLN A 81 27.57 72.56 6.90
N GLY A 82 28.13 73.48 6.10
CA GLY A 82 27.49 74.74 5.76
C GLY A 82 26.23 74.47 4.94
N LEU A 83 25.07 74.92 5.42
CA LEU A 83 23.80 74.73 4.71
C LEU A 83 23.73 75.68 3.51
N ASN A 84 23.87 75.12 2.30
CA ASN A 84 23.71 75.89 1.08
C ASN A 84 22.23 75.97 0.67
N ASP A 85 21.77 77.13 0.19
CA ASP A 85 20.36 77.36 -0.18
C ASP A 85 19.94 76.45 -1.37
N GLU A 86 20.91 76.07 -2.21
CA GLU A 86 20.72 75.09 -3.29
C GLU A 86 20.49 73.66 -2.76
N GLU A 87 21.16 73.27 -1.67
CA GLU A 87 20.95 71.97 -1.01
C GLU A 87 19.56 71.89 -0.38
N ILE A 88 19.05 72.99 0.19
CA ILE A 88 17.68 73.08 0.72
C ILE A 88 16.67 72.90 -0.42
N HIS A 89 16.88 73.56 -1.56
CA HIS A 89 16.02 73.39 -2.73
C HIS A 89 16.09 71.97 -3.31
N ALA A 90 17.27 71.37 -3.38
CA ALA A 90 17.46 69.98 -3.79
C ALA A 90 16.75 69.00 -2.85
N ALA A 91 16.85 69.21 -1.53
CA ALA A 91 16.17 68.41 -0.52
C ALA A 91 14.64 68.53 -0.61
N ILE A 92 14.11 69.72 -0.91
CA ILE A 92 12.66 69.92 -1.13
C ILE A 92 12.18 69.16 -2.37
N GLU A 93 12.92 69.23 -3.48
CA GLU A 93 12.56 68.49 -4.69
C GLU A 93 12.71 66.97 -4.52
N GLU A 94 13.73 66.52 -3.78
CA GLU A 94 13.86 65.11 -3.41
C GLU A 94 12.72 64.65 -2.50
N LEU A 95 12.31 65.47 -1.54
CA LEU A 95 11.17 65.19 -0.66
C LEU A 95 9.85 65.13 -1.45
N LYS A 96 9.65 65.99 -2.45
CA LYS A 96 8.50 65.90 -3.36
C LYS A 96 8.54 64.62 -4.20
N ARG A 97 9.71 64.25 -4.75
CA ARG A 97 9.87 62.98 -5.49
C ARG A 97 9.60 61.78 -4.59
N SER A 98 10.09 61.80 -3.36
CA SER A 98 9.84 60.77 -2.35
C SER A 98 8.37 60.69 -1.98
N THR A 99 7.70 61.83 -1.76
CA THR A 99 6.26 61.88 -1.47
C THR A 99 5.45 61.29 -2.63
N ALA A 100 5.75 61.65 -3.88
CA ALA A 100 5.09 61.08 -5.05
C ALA A 100 5.38 59.57 -5.22
N ALA A 101 6.58 59.10 -4.85
CA ALA A 101 6.92 57.69 -4.86
C ALA A 101 6.14 56.91 -3.78
N ILE A 102 6.01 57.49 -2.57
CA ILE A 102 5.22 56.93 -1.47
C ILE A 102 3.74 56.86 -1.88
N GLU A 103 3.18 57.92 -2.47
CA GLU A 103 1.79 57.90 -2.96
C GLU A 103 1.56 56.77 -3.96
N LYS A 104 2.44 56.62 -4.97
CA LYS A 104 2.38 55.48 -5.91
C LYS A 104 2.48 54.13 -5.20
N GLN A 105 3.34 54.00 -4.18
CA GLN A 105 3.43 52.78 -3.39
C GLN A 105 2.15 52.52 -2.59
N THR A 106 1.53 53.55 -2.01
CA THR A 106 0.25 53.40 -1.28
C THR A 106 -0.90 53.01 -2.21
N GLU A 107 -0.96 53.56 -3.42
CA GLU A 107 -1.92 53.16 -4.45
C GLU A 107 -1.72 51.70 -4.86
N ASN A 108 -0.48 51.30 -5.11
CA ASN A 108 -0.14 49.90 -5.42
C ASN A 108 -0.52 48.97 -4.27
N LEU A 109 -0.25 49.34 -3.01
CA LEU A 109 -0.66 48.57 -1.84
C LEU A 109 -2.18 48.47 -1.72
N ARG A 110 -2.93 49.54 -2.01
CA ARG A 110 -4.40 49.50 -2.07
C ARG A 110 -4.90 48.56 -3.16
N LEU A 111 -4.29 48.55 -4.34
CA LEU A 111 -4.63 47.62 -5.41
C LEU A 111 -4.33 46.17 -5.01
N GLN A 112 -3.18 45.92 -4.38
CA GLN A 112 -2.81 44.60 -3.86
C GLN A 112 -3.78 44.15 -2.75
N GLN A 113 -4.15 45.04 -1.84
CA GLN A 113 -5.14 44.76 -0.79
C GLN A 113 -6.50 44.39 -1.40
N ASN A 114 -6.95 45.14 -2.40
CA ASN A 114 -8.20 44.86 -3.11
C ASN A 114 -8.14 43.50 -3.83
N ALA A 115 -7.05 43.19 -4.52
CA ALA A 115 -6.83 41.89 -5.17
C ALA A 115 -6.82 40.73 -4.17
N LEU A 116 -6.12 40.88 -3.03
CA LEU A 116 -6.13 39.90 -1.95
C LEU A 116 -7.53 39.71 -1.36
N SER A 117 -8.28 40.80 -1.16
CA SER A 117 -9.66 40.71 -0.66
C SER A 117 -10.58 39.97 -1.63
N ALA A 118 -10.38 40.15 -2.95
CA ALA A 118 -11.10 39.43 -3.99
C ALA A 118 -10.73 37.94 -3.98
N LEU A 119 -9.44 37.62 -3.88
CA LEU A 119 -8.97 36.23 -3.77
C LEU A 119 -9.58 35.53 -2.54
N VAL A 120 -9.58 36.16 -1.36
CA VAL A 120 -10.20 35.60 -0.16
C VAL A 120 -11.69 35.36 -0.34
N LYS A 121 -12.42 36.27 -1.01
CA LYS A 121 -13.84 36.07 -1.34
C LYS A 121 -14.05 34.91 -2.30
N THR A 122 -13.20 34.77 -3.32
CA THR A 122 -13.27 33.63 -4.26
C THR A 122 -12.95 32.32 -3.55
N GLU A 123 -11.94 32.27 -2.69
CA GLU A 123 -11.58 31.09 -1.92
C GLU A 123 -12.75 30.64 -1.03
N LYS A 124 -13.36 31.56 -0.27
CA LYS A 124 -14.56 31.28 0.53
C LYS A 124 -15.69 30.67 -0.31
N ARG A 125 -15.96 31.23 -1.50
CA ARG A 125 -16.98 30.69 -2.42
C ARG A 125 -16.61 29.30 -2.93
N THR A 126 -15.33 29.04 -3.24
CA THR A 126 -14.89 27.70 -3.69
C THR A 126 -14.95 26.67 -2.57
N VAL A 127 -14.60 27.04 -1.34
CA VAL A 127 -14.70 26.15 -0.17
C VAL A 127 -16.17 25.82 0.10
N GLN A 128 -17.06 26.81 0.05
CA GLN A 128 -18.50 26.60 0.20
C GLN A 128 -19.08 25.72 -0.92
N ALA A 129 -18.68 25.93 -2.18
CA ALA A 129 -19.10 25.07 -3.28
C ALA A 129 -18.63 23.62 -3.07
N ARG A 130 -17.39 23.43 -2.62
CA ARG A 130 -16.84 22.09 -2.31
C ARG A 130 -17.60 21.42 -1.16
N SER A 131 -17.89 22.13 -0.08
CA SER A 131 -18.64 21.56 1.04
C SER A 131 -20.07 21.16 0.65
N TYR A 132 -20.75 21.94 -0.20
CA TYR A 132 -22.05 21.54 -0.75
C TYR A 132 -21.94 20.29 -1.63
N THR A 133 -20.91 20.17 -2.47
CA THR A 133 -20.72 18.95 -3.27
C THR A 133 -20.39 17.74 -2.41
N GLU A 134 -19.55 17.90 -1.38
CA GLU A 134 -19.14 16.83 -0.48
C GLU A 134 -20.33 16.32 0.34
N THR A 135 -21.13 17.23 0.93
CA THR A 135 -22.36 16.85 1.65
C THR A 135 -23.40 16.18 0.75
N GLY A 136 -23.48 16.58 -0.52
CA GLY A 136 -24.29 15.89 -1.53
C GLY A 136 -23.81 14.47 -1.81
N GLN A 137 -22.50 14.25 -1.90
CA GLN A 137 -21.93 12.92 -2.13
C GLN A 137 -22.05 12.02 -0.90
N THR A 138 -21.78 12.54 0.31
CA THR A 138 -21.93 11.75 1.54
C THR A 138 -23.37 11.29 1.73
N ARG A 139 -24.36 12.14 1.44
CA ARG A 139 -25.77 11.76 1.48
C ARG A 139 -26.11 10.67 0.46
N LYS A 140 -25.56 10.74 -0.75
CA LYS A 140 -25.75 9.68 -1.76
C LYS A 140 -25.17 8.35 -1.28
N TRP A 141 -23.93 8.36 -0.80
CA TRP A 141 -23.28 7.17 -0.26
C TRP A 141 -24.01 6.60 0.96
N GLU A 142 -24.58 7.45 1.82
CA GLU A 142 -25.38 7.01 2.96
C GLU A 142 -26.67 6.32 2.52
N VAL A 143 -27.34 6.85 1.48
CA VAL A 143 -28.52 6.21 0.88
C VAL A 143 -28.16 4.89 0.20
N GLU A 144 -27.10 4.85 -0.61
CA GLU A 144 -26.63 3.63 -1.27
C GLU A 144 -26.20 2.57 -0.25
N LYS A 145 -25.48 2.97 0.80
CA LYS A 145 -25.14 2.09 1.92
C LYS A 145 -26.38 1.54 2.60
N GLY A 146 -27.39 2.38 2.84
CA GLY A 146 -28.68 1.97 3.39
C GLY A 146 -29.42 0.96 2.51
N GLN A 147 -29.43 1.19 1.20
CA GLN A 147 -30.02 0.27 0.22
C GLN A 147 -29.30 -1.07 0.19
N ILE A 148 -27.97 -1.07 0.15
CA ILE A 148 -27.15 -2.29 0.17
C ILE A 148 -27.36 -3.04 1.50
N SER A 149 -27.39 -2.34 2.63
CA SER A 149 -27.67 -3.00 3.91
C SER A 149 -29.06 -3.64 3.91
N ALA A 150 -30.10 -2.94 3.44
CA ALA A 150 -31.45 -3.50 3.37
C ALA A 150 -31.51 -4.74 2.47
N ALA A 151 -30.83 -4.72 1.31
CA ALA A 151 -30.75 -5.89 0.42
C ALA A 151 -30.01 -7.07 1.07
N ILE A 152 -28.92 -6.81 1.83
CA ILE A 152 -28.23 -7.86 2.59
C ILE A 152 -29.15 -8.45 3.66
N GLU A 153 -29.93 -7.60 4.35
CA GLU A 153 -30.91 -8.06 5.35
C GLU A 153 -32.01 -8.92 4.74
N GLU A 154 -32.56 -8.53 3.59
CA GLU A 154 -33.56 -9.31 2.87
C GLU A 154 -33.00 -10.66 2.40
N LEU A 155 -31.80 -10.67 1.80
CA LEU A 155 -31.16 -11.90 1.32
C LEU A 155 -30.76 -12.83 2.48
N SER A 156 -30.27 -12.29 3.59
CA SER A 156 -29.94 -13.09 4.79
C SER A 156 -31.19 -13.68 5.43
N GLN A 157 -32.29 -12.92 5.53
CA GLN A 157 -33.58 -13.46 5.97
C GLN A 157 -34.08 -14.55 5.02
N GLY A 158 -33.98 -14.32 3.70
CA GLY A 158 -34.31 -15.32 2.69
C GLY A 158 -33.51 -16.62 2.85
N LEU A 159 -32.19 -16.50 3.08
CA LEU A 159 -31.31 -17.64 3.36
C LEU A 159 -31.68 -18.34 4.67
N ILE A 160 -32.05 -17.61 5.73
CA ILE A 160 -32.57 -18.19 6.99
C ILE A 160 -33.83 -19.02 6.73
N TYR A 161 -34.80 -18.48 5.98
CA TYR A 161 -36.02 -19.23 5.69
C TYR A 161 -35.74 -20.49 4.85
N GLN A 162 -34.88 -20.39 3.84
CA GLN A 162 -34.50 -21.52 3.00
C GLN A 162 -33.73 -22.58 3.80
N THR A 163 -32.81 -22.18 4.69
CA THR A 163 -32.09 -23.14 5.55
C THR A 163 -33.02 -23.86 6.51
N LEU A 164 -33.99 -23.16 7.12
CA LEU A 164 -34.99 -23.78 7.98
C LEU A 164 -35.90 -24.77 7.22
N ASP A 165 -36.33 -24.40 6.00
CA ASP A 165 -37.14 -25.27 5.15
C ASP A 165 -36.36 -26.53 4.73
N LEU A 166 -35.11 -26.37 4.28
CA LEU A 166 -34.24 -27.49 3.92
C LEU A 166 -33.94 -28.40 5.13
N GLU A 167 -33.74 -27.84 6.33
CA GLU A 167 -33.60 -28.63 7.56
C GLU A 167 -34.86 -29.44 7.89
N GLN A 168 -36.05 -28.84 7.70
CA GLN A 168 -37.32 -29.54 7.90
C GLN A 168 -37.50 -30.65 6.87
N GLN A 169 -37.20 -30.38 5.60
CA GLN A 169 -37.24 -31.38 4.53
C GLN A 169 -36.27 -32.53 4.77
N LEU A 170 -35.06 -32.26 5.26
CA LEU A 170 -34.07 -33.28 5.64
C LEU A 170 -34.64 -34.21 6.73
N LYS A 171 -35.19 -33.64 7.82
CA LYS A 171 -35.79 -34.43 8.90
C LYS A 171 -37.00 -35.25 8.44
N ALA A 172 -37.84 -34.68 7.58
CA ALA A 172 -39.00 -35.37 7.02
C ALA A 172 -38.57 -36.51 6.09
N SER A 173 -37.56 -36.28 5.24
CA SER A 173 -36.97 -37.29 4.35
C SER A 173 -36.39 -38.46 5.14
N GLU A 174 -35.64 -38.18 6.20
CA GLU A 174 -35.06 -39.20 7.09
C GLU A 174 -36.14 -40.04 7.79
N ALA A 175 -37.17 -39.39 8.33
CA ALA A 175 -38.29 -40.09 8.96
C ALA A 175 -39.05 -40.99 7.97
N ASN A 176 -39.31 -40.49 6.75
CA ASN A 176 -39.95 -41.26 5.69
C ASN A 176 -39.08 -42.45 5.27
N ALA A 177 -37.77 -42.26 5.10
CA ALA A 177 -36.84 -43.34 4.77
C ALA A 177 -36.87 -44.44 5.84
N ASN A 178 -36.76 -44.07 7.12
CA ASN A 178 -36.84 -45.02 8.24
C ASN A 178 -38.18 -45.77 8.28
N GLN A 179 -39.30 -45.07 8.04
CA GLN A 179 -40.61 -45.72 7.98
C GLN A 179 -40.69 -46.74 6.82
N THR A 180 -40.14 -46.40 5.66
CA THR A 180 -40.10 -47.35 4.53
C THR A 180 -39.22 -48.57 4.83
N ILE A 181 -38.05 -48.38 5.45
CA ILE A 181 -37.15 -49.46 5.90
C ILE A 181 -37.90 -50.41 6.83
N ASP A 182 -38.53 -49.87 7.87
CA ASP A 182 -39.30 -50.65 8.84
C ASP A 182 -40.43 -51.43 8.19
N SER A 183 -41.12 -50.84 7.21
CA SER A 183 -42.22 -51.52 6.50
C SER A 183 -41.73 -52.68 5.63
N ILE A 184 -40.59 -52.49 4.96
CA ILE A 184 -39.94 -53.49 4.09
C ILE A 184 -39.46 -54.65 4.96
N LEU A 185 -38.68 -54.39 6.00
CA LEU A 185 -38.17 -55.42 6.92
C LEU A 185 -39.30 -56.22 7.57
N LYS A 186 -40.38 -55.56 8.04
CA LYS A 186 -41.55 -56.26 8.57
C LYS A 186 -42.26 -57.16 7.54
N SER A 187 -42.24 -56.79 6.27
CA SER A 187 -42.80 -57.64 5.20
C SER A 187 -41.88 -58.84 4.89
N ASP A 188 -40.57 -58.66 4.96
CA ASP A 188 -39.58 -59.73 4.79
C ASP A 188 -39.63 -60.72 5.95
N ASP A 189 -39.72 -60.25 7.18
CA ASP A 189 -39.87 -61.11 8.36
C ASP A 189 -41.12 -61.98 8.27
N LYS A 190 -42.23 -61.43 7.78
CA LYS A 190 -43.46 -62.21 7.54
C LYS A 190 -43.25 -63.29 6.49
N LEU A 191 -42.52 -62.97 5.41
CA LEU A 191 -42.19 -63.93 4.36
C LEU A 191 -41.29 -65.02 4.93
N LEU A 192 -40.21 -64.65 5.63
CA LEU A 192 -39.27 -65.59 6.25
C LEU A 192 -39.96 -66.51 7.26
N LEU A 193 -40.88 -65.99 8.09
CA LEU A 193 -41.70 -66.81 8.97
C LEU A 193 -42.57 -67.80 8.20
N SER A 194 -43.11 -67.42 7.04
CA SER A 194 -43.88 -68.33 6.19
C SER A 194 -43.01 -69.40 5.54
N LEU A 195 -41.78 -69.05 5.13
CA LEU A 195 -40.80 -70.02 4.61
C LEU A 195 -40.33 -70.97 5.69
N GLN A 196 -40.12 -70.49 6.92
CA GLN A 196 -39.76 -71.33 8.06
C GLN A 196 -40.83 -72.37 8.36
N LYS A 197 -42.12 -71.96 8.33
CA LYS A 197 -43.25 -72.90 8.48
C LYS A 197 -43.28 -73.93 7.35
N LEU A 198 -43.09 -73.48 6.12
CA LEU A 198 -43.02 -74.39 4.97
C LEU A 198 -41.84 -75.35 5.08
N ALA A 199 -40.68 -74.88 5.54
CA ALA A 199 -39.50 -75.70 5.77
C ALA A 199 -39.71 -76.72 6.91
N SER A 200 -40.41 -76.35 8.00
CA SER A 200 -40.76 -77.31 9.06
C SER A 200 -41.76 -78.37 8.61
N ASP A 201 -42.61 -78.06 7.63
CA ASP A 201 -43.56 -79.02 7.04
C ASP A 201 -42.88 -79.97 6.03
N LEU A 202 -41.66 -79.61 5.57
CA LEU A 202 -40.82 -80.40 4.68
C LEU A 202 -39.87 -81.28 5.51
N ASP A 203 -40.39 -82.36 6.10
CA ASP A 203 -39.55 -83.39 6.71
C ASP A 203 -39.18 -84.46 5.66
N PRO A 204 -37.91 -84.56 5.21
CA PRO A 204 -37.50 -85.50 4.20
C PRO A 204 -37.26 -86.89 4.84
N GLY A 205 -38.19 -87.81 4.59
CA GLY A 205 -38.04 -89.22 4.95
C GLY A 205 -38.32 -89.47 6.42
N ARG A 206 -39.58 -89.86 6.72
CA ARG A 206 -39.92 -90.29 8.06
C ARG A 206 -39.10 -91.54 8.38
N PRO A 207 -38.35 -91.59 9.50
CA PRO A 207 -37.73 -92.84 9.97
C PRO A 207 -38.78 -93.93 10.27
N GLU A 208 -40.06 -93.54 10.36
CA GLU A 208 -41.20 -94.44 10.43
C GLU A 208 -41.30 -95.36 9.21
N ASP A 209 -40.96 -94.88 7.99
CA ASP A 209 -41.11 -95.68 6.76
C ASP A 209 -40.09 -96.83 6.73
N ASP A 210 -38.85 -96.61 7.19
CA ASP A 210 -37.82 -97.67 7.30
C ASP A 210 -38.18 -98.70 8.38
N VAL A 211 -38.77 -98.25 9.50
CA VAL A 211 -39.31 -99.12 10.55
C VAL A 211 -40.52 -99.92 10.04
N LEU A 212 -41.38 -99.31 9.21
CA LEU A 212 -42.51 -100.00 8.58
C LEU A 212 -42.03 -101.03 7.55
N ILE A 213 -41.03 -100.71 6.73
CA ILE A 213 -40.41 -101.63 5.76
C ILE A 213 -39.83 -102.86 6.47
N SER A 214 -39.06 -102.65 7.53
CA SER A 214 -38.49 -103.76 8.32
C SER A 214 -39.57 -104.63 8.98
N LYS A 215 -40.63 -104.02 9.52
CA LYS A 215 -41.78 -104.74 10.10
C LYS A 215 -42.57 -105.55 9.06
N ILE A 216 -42.77 -105.02 7.85
CA ILE A 216 -43.45 -105.72 6.75
C ILE A 216 -42.64 -106.95 6.32
N ARG A 217 -41.31 -106.80 6.19
CA ARG A 217 -40.41 -107.93 5.89
C ARG A 217 -40.50 -109.01 6.97
N GLU A 218 -40.49 -108.63 8.25
CA GLU A 218 -40.60 -109.57 9.36
C GLU A 218 -41.95 -110.32 9.36
N LEU A 219 -43.07 -109.61 9.15
CA LEU A 219 -44.40 -110.22 9.06
C LEU A 219 -44.53 -111.16 7.86
N CYS A 220 -43.97 -110.81 6.70
CA CYS A 220 -43.95 -111.69 5.53
C CYS A 220 -43.13 -112.95 5.80
N ALA A 221 -41.97 -112.83 6.45
CA ALA A 221 -41.17 -113.99 6.86
C ALA A 221 -41.95 -114.92 7.81
N ARG A 222 -42.68 -114.38 8.80
CA ARG A 222 -43.54 -115.19 9.68
C ARG A 222 -44.69 -115.85 8.91
N TYR A 223 -45.31 -115.14 7.98
CA TYR A 223 -46.39 -115.69 7.15
C TYR A 223 -45.91 -116.84 6.26
N ILE A 224 -44.75 -116.69 5.61
CA ILE A 224 -44.11 -117.74 4.82
C ILE A 224 -43.85 -118.96 5.71
N LYS A 225 -43.27 -118.75 6.91
CA LYS A 225 -43.01 -119.84 7.86
C LYS A 225 -44.30 -120.61 8.22
N HIS A 226 -45.35 -119.91 8.63
CA HIS A 226 -46.62 -120.55 9.03
C HIS A 226 -47.36 -121.21 7.87
N THR A 227 -47.28 -120.66 6.66
CA THR A 227 -47.90 -121.28 5.47
C THR A 227 -47.16 -122.55 5.06
N VAL A 228 -45.83 -122.55 5.05
CA VAL A 228 -45.02 -123.74 4.79
C VAL A 228 -45.28 -124.83 5.85
N GLU A 229 -45.26 -124.47 7.13
CA GLU A 229 -45.59 -125.40 8.22
C GLU A 229 -47.03 -125.93 8.11
N GLY A 230 -48.00 -125.08 7.76
CA GLY A 230 -49.40 -125.45 7.58
C GLY A 230 -49.63 -126.38 6.38
N ILE A 231 -48.95 -126.15 5.25
CA ILE A 231 -49.05 -127.02 4.07
C ILE A 231 -48.36 -128.35 4.35
N ARG A 232 -47.17 -128.36 4.98
CA ARG A 232 -46.47 -129.59 5.38
C ARG A 232 -47.30 -130.45 6.33
N THR A 233 -47.82 -129.86 7.40
CA THR A 233 -48.67 -130.59 8.36
C THR A 233 -49.97 -131.10 7.72
N ARG A 234 -50.54 -130.37 6.75
CA ARG A 234 -51.71 -130.84 5.98
C ARG A 234 -51.35 -132.00 5.05
N LEU A 235 -50.19 -131.95 4.38
CA LEU A 235 -49.69 -133.03 3.53
C LEU A 235 -49.36 -134.27 4.37
N ASP A 236 -48.66 -134.13 5.49
CA ASP A 236 -48.39 -135.21 6.45
C ASP A 236 -49.71 -135.85 6.92
N ARG A 237 -50.72 -135.03 7.25
CA ARG A 237 -52.04 -135.54 7.62
C ARG A 237 -52.70 -136.33 6.49
N ILE A 238 -52.71 -135.80 5.27
CA ILE A 238 -53.35 -136.47 4.11
C ILE A 238 -52.60 -137.76 3.78
N TYR A 239 -51.27 -137.75 3.85
CA TYR A 239 -50.42 -138.92 3.65
C TYR A 239 -50.75 -140.01 4.68
N LEU A 240 -50.74 -139.68 5.98
CA LEU A 240 -51.12 -140.63 7.04
C LEU A 240 -52.58 -141.09 6.94
N GLU A 241 -53.51 -140.22 6.54
CA GLU A 241 -54.91 -140.57 6.31
C GLU A 241 -55.07 -141.52 5.11
N SER A 242 -54.29 -141.33 4.04
CA SER A 242 -54.27 -142.22 2.86
C SER A 242 -53.68 -143.60 3.18
N LEU A 243 -52.59 -143.66 3.95
CA LEU A 243 -52.01 -144.90 4.47
C LEU A 243 -53.01 -145.67 5.35
N SER A 244 -53.72 -144.96 6.24
CA SER A 244 -54.72 -145.59 7.11
C SER A 244 -55.96 -146.08 6.34
N LYS A 245 -56.35 -145.40 5.26
CA LYS A 245 -57.43 -145.85 4.35
C LYS A 245 -56.99 -147.03 3.49
N SER A 246 -55.75 -147.07 3.00
CA SER A 246 -55.20 -148.23 2.26
C SER A 246 -55.12 -149.47 3.17
N SER A 247 -54.67 -149.31 4.42
CA SER A 247 -54.56 -150.41 5.41
C SER A 247 -55.89 -151.07 5.77
N ASN A 248 -57.02 -150.35 5.68
CA ASN A 248 -58.36 -150.88 5.95
C ASN A 248 -59.02 -151.58 4.74
N SER A 249 -58.40 -151.53 3.56
CA SER A 249 -58.86 -152.20 2.34
C SER A 249 -58.04 -153.46 2.09
N ASN A 250 -58.60 -154.63 2.42
CA ASN A 250 -57.94 -155.93 2.30
C ASN A 250 -57.34 -156.20 0.90
N GLY A 251 -56.00 -156.23 0.83
CA GLY A 251 -55.21 -157.13 -0.01
C GLY A 251 -54.93 -156.68 -1.45
N HIS A 252 -53.87 -155.88 -1.66
CA HIS A 252 -53.07 -155.86 -2.89
C HIS A 252 -51.59 -155.62 -2.56
N SER A 253 -50.76 -156.64 -2.77
CA SER A 253 -49.30 -156.63 -2.54
C SER A 253 -48.51 -155.97 -3.69
N GLY A 254 -49.04 -154.87 -4.25
CA GLY A 254 -48.39 -154.00 -5.24
C GLY A 254 -48.07 -152.58 -4.71
N ASP A 255 -48.57 -152.24 -3.52
CA ASP A 255 -48.61 -150.89 -2.95
C ASP A 255 -47.24 -150.34 -2.48
N SER A 256 -46.17 -151.15 -2.47
CA SER A 256 -44.88 -150.73 -1.91
C SER A 256 -44.04 -149.89 -2.87
N GLN A 257 -44.18 -150.06 -4.19
CA GLN A 257 -43.46 -149.22 -5.15
C GLN A 257 -44.19 -147.88 -5.32
N GLU A 258 -45.53 -147.91 -5.42
CA GLU A 258 -46.36 -146.71 -5.48
C GLU A 258 -46.22 -145.85 -4.21
N ALA A 259 -46.08 -146.44 -3.02
CA ALA A 259 -45.81 -145.68 -1.79
C ALA A 259 -44.42 -145.02 -1.76
N VAL A 260 -43.40 -145.64 -2.38
CA VAL A 260 -42.04 -145.07 -2.49
C VAL A 260 -42.02 -143.94 -3.52
N ASP A 261 -42.66 -144.15 -4.68
CA ASP A 261 -42.78 -143.13 -5.72
C ASP A 261 -43.56 -141.90 -5.18
N LEU A 262 -44.65 -142.13 -4.43
CA LEU A 262 -45.40 -141.05 -3.75
C LEU A 262 -44.60 -140.36 -2.64
N GLN A 263 -43.70 -141.06 -1.95
CA GLN A 263 -42.81 -140.47 -0.97
C GLN A 263 -41.76 -139.57 -1.65
N GLU A 264 -41.16 -140.01 -2.75
CA GLU A 264 -40.22 -139.19 -3.53
C GLU A 264 -40.91 -137.96 -4.13
N GLU A 265 -42.13 -138.09 -4.63
CA GLU A 265 -42.96 -136.97 -5.09
C GLU A 265 -43.31 -136.00 -3.95
N LEU A 266 -43.58 -136.51 -2.74
CA LEU A 266 -43.87 -135.70 -1.57
C LEU A 266 -42.63 -134.97 -1.03
N GLU A 267 -41.46 -135.61 -1.06
CA GLU A 267 -40.16 -134.98 -0.74
C GLU A 267 -39.79 -133.90 -1.77
N SER A 268 -40.05 -134.16 -3.05
CA SER A 268 -39.93 -133.15 -4.12
C SER A 268 -40.86 -131.96 -3.86
N LEU A 269 -42.13 -132.22 -3.53
CA LEU A 269 -43.10 -131.18 -3.19
C LEU A 269 -42.66 -130.39 -1.95
N TYR A 270 -42.08 -131.03 -0.93
CA TYR A 270 -41.55 -130.35 0.26
C TYR A 270 -40.39 -129.40 -0.03
N SER A 271 -39.60 -129.68 -1.06
CA SER A 271 -38.55 -128.77 -1.54
C SER A 271 -39.13 -127.55 -2.27
N GLU A 272 -40.28 -127.70 -2.93
CA GLU A 272 -40.91 -126.65 -3.74
C GLU A 272 -41.86 -125.74 -2.94
N ILE A 273 -42.46 -126.23 -1.85
CA ILE A 273 -43.41 -125.44 -1.02
C ILE A 273 -42.78 -124.14 -0.49
N LEU A 274 -41.51 -124.17 -0.05
CA LEU A 274 -40.86 -122.98 0.51
C LEU A 274 -40.61 -121.90 -0.57
N PRO A 275 -39.94 -122.20 -1.71
CA PRO A 275 -39.80 -121.26 -2.81
C PRO A 275 -41.13 -120.69 -3.31
N VAL A 276 -42.17 -121.53 -3.46
CA VAL A 276 -43.49 -121.08 -3.93
C VAL A 276 -44.18 -120.19 -2.89
N ALA A 277 -44.13 -120.56 -1.60
CA ALA A 277 -44.66 -119.73 -0.53
C ALA A 277 -43.94 -118.37 -0.46
N GLN A 278 -42.61 -118.36 -0.61
CA GLN A 278 -41.82 -117.14 -0.65
C GLN A 278 -42.22 -116.25 -1.84
N MET A 279 -42.23 -116.79 -3.06
CA MET A 279 -42.65 -116.02 -4.25
C MET A 279 -44.09 -115.50 -4.10
N SER A 280 -45.00 -116.31 -3.54
CA SER A 280 -46.39 -115.89 -3.35
C SER A 280 -46.53 -114.74 -2.36
N ALA A 281 -45.80 -114.79 -1.23
CA ALA A 281 -45.83 -113.75 -0.22
C ALA A 281 -45.12 -112.47 -0.71
N GLU A 282 -44.02 -112.63 -1.46
CA GLU A 282 -43.31 -111.52 -2.08
C GLU A 282 -44.20 -110.79 -3.10
N GLN A 283 -44.87 -111.54 -3.98
CA GLN A 283 -45.72 -110.99 -5.03
C GLN A 283 -47.02 -110.38 -4.49
N GLN A 284 -47.66 -111.00 -3.48
CA GLN A 284 -48.96 -110.55 -2.98
C GLN A 284 -48.85 -109.41 -1.96
N TYR A 285 -47.81 -109.38 -1.13
CA TYR A 285 -47.76 -108.47 0.02
C TYR A 285 -46.55 -107.55 0.01
N LEU A 286 -45.35 -108.06 -0.26
CA LEU A 286 -44.10 -107.30 -0.12
C LEU A 286 -43.89 -106.32 -1.28
N GLU A 287 -44.03 -106.76 -2.53
CA GLU A 287 -43.90 -105.89 -3.71
C GLU A 287 -44.95 -104.78 -3.74
N PRO A 288 -46.26 -105.04 -3.52
CA PRO A 288 -47.26 -103.98 -3.51
C PRO A 288 -47.02 -102.98 -2.38
N ALA A 289 -46.59 -103.43 -1.20
CA ALA A 289 -46.24 -102.55 -0.10
C ALA A 289 -45.03 -101.66 -0.42
N PHE A 290 -43.99 -102.18 -1.05
CA PHE A 290 -42.87 -101.35 -1.49
C PHE A 290 -43.25 -100.36 -2.59
N LYS A 291 -44.12 -100.76 -3.54
CA LYS A 291 -44.62 -99.85 -4.56
C LYS A 291 -45.47 -98.72 -3.98
N THR A 292 -46.31 -98.98 -2.97
CA THR A 292 -47.09 -97.93 -2.31
C THR A 292 -46.21 -97.00 -1.47
N ILE A 293 -45.25 -97.52 -0.71
CA ILE A 293 -44.29 -96.72 0.07
C ILE A 293 -43.39 -95.89 -0.85
N ALA A 294 -42.90 -96.45 -1.95
CA ALA A 294 -42.13 -95.72 -2.95
C ALA A 294 -42.97 -94.64 -3.65
N ALA A 295 -44.26 -94.91 -3.92
CA ALA A 295 -45.16 -93.91 -4.50
C ALA A 295 -45.51 -92.77 -3.53
N THR A 296 -45.67 -93.05 -2.23
CA THR A 296 -45.87 -92.00 -1.21
C THR A 296 -44.61 -91.18 -1.02
N ASN A 297 -43.44 -91.82 -1.00
CA ASN A 297 -42.14 -91.14 -0.95
C ASN A 297 -41.87 -90.30 -2.22
N GLY A 298 -42.24 -90.80 -3.40
CA GLY A 298 -42.15 -90.02 -4.64
C GLY A 298 -43.02 -88.76 -4.61
N LYS A 299 -44.22 -88.83 -4.04
CA LYS A 299 -45.12 -87.67 -3.88
C LYS A 299 -44.61 -86.68 -2.83
N SER A 300 -44.08 -87.15 -1.70
CA SER A 300 -43.48 -86.27 -0.68
C SER A 300 -42.22 -85.61 -1.22
N GLN A 301 -41.37 -86.33 -1.94
CA GLN A 301 -40.18 -85.78 -2.59
C GLN A 301 -40.54 -84.72 -3.64
N GLN A 302 -41.56 -84.95 -4.46
CA GLN A 302 -42.04 -83.93 -5.41
C GLN A 302 -42.59 -82.68 -4.70
N ARG A 303 -43.31 -82.85 -3.58
CA ARG A 303 -43.74 -81.72 -2.76
C ARG A 303 -42.54 -80.99 -2.15
N ALA A 304 -41.54 -81.72 -1.67
CA ALA A 304 -40.32 -81.14 -1.12
C ALA A 304 -39.53 -80.36 -2.17
N VAL A 305 -39.33 -80.91 -3.37
CA VAL A 305 -38.65 -80.21 -4.47
C VAL A 305 -39.40 -78.92 -4.83
N LYS A 306 -40.73 -78.95 -4.96
CA LYS A 306 -41.54 -77.75 -5.26
C LYS A 306 -41.48 -76.69 -4.16
N ALA A 307 -41.47 -77.11 -2.90
CA ALA A 307 -41.37 -76.17 -1.79
C ALA A 307 -39.94 -75.63 -1.62
N VAL A 308 -38.90 -76.42 -1.88
CA VAL A 308 -37.51 -75.93 -1.93
C VAL A 308 -37.30 -74.97 -3.10
N THR A 309 -37.83 -75.25 -4.29
CA THR A 309 -37.75 -74.30 -5.42
C THR A 309 -38.47 -73.00 -5.09
N TYR A 310 -39.64 -73.06 -4.46
CA TYR A 310 -40.36 -71.88 -3.99
C TYR A 310 -39.58 -71.10 -2.92
N ILE A 311 -39.01 -71.78 -1.91
CA ILE A 311 -38.14 -71.15 -0.90
C ILE A 311 -36.95 -70.46 -1.58
N HIS A 312 -36.31 -71.12 -2.54
CA HIS A 312 -35.19 -70.55 -3.29
C HIS A 312 -35.60 -69.31 -4.08
N GLU A 313 -36.69 -69.36 -4.83
CA GLU A 313 -37.24 -68.21 -5.58
C GLU A 313 -37.58 -67.04 -4.65
N CYS A 314 -38.19 -67.31 -3.49
CA CYS A 314 -38.45 -66.30 -2.47
C CYS A 314 -37.17 -65.70 -1.89
N LEU A 315 -36.13 -66.51 -1.61
CA LEU A 315 -34.84 -66.01 -1.13
C LEU A 315 -34.15 -65.14 -2.18
N VAL A 316 -34.19 -65.53 -3.46
CA VAL A 316 -33.67 -64.70 -4.57
C VAL A 316 -34.45 -63.39 -4.66
N PHE A 317 -35.77 -63.44 -4.53
CA PHE A 317 -36.60 -62.23 -4.49
C PHE A 317 -36.24 -61.31 -3.33
N LEU A 318 -36.05 -61.85 -2.13
CA LEU A 318 -35.62 -61.09 -0.94
C LEU A 318 -34.26 -60.42 -1.17
N ILE A 319 -33.28 -61.14 -1.73
CA ILE A 319 -31.94 -60.61 -2.03
C ILE A 319 -32.04 -59.45 -3.03
N ASN A 320 -32.69 -59.65 -4.17
CA ASN A 320 -32.86 -58.60 -5.19
C ASN A 320 -33.58 -57.37 -4.63
N ARG A 321 -34.56 -57.58 -3.76
CA ARG A 321 -35.30 -56.50 -3.11
C ARG A 321 -34.43 -55.71 -2.12
N ILE A 322 -33.58 -56.39 -1.35
CA ILE A 322 -32.63 -55.74 -0.44
C ILE A 322 -31.55 -54.99 -1.23
N GLU A 323 -31.02 -55.54 -2.32
CA GLU A 323 -30.01 -54.88 -3.16
C GLU A 323 -30.56 -53.59 -3.80
N THR A 324 -31.74 -53.67 -4.41
CA THR A 324 -32.40 -52.49 -5.01
C THR A 324 -32.74 -51.42 -3.96
N PHE A 325 -33.12 -51.85 -2.76
CA PHE A 325 -33.37 -50.95 -1.65
C PHE A 325 -32.07 -50.30 -1.14
N LEU A 326 -30.99 -51.07 -0.98
CA LEU A 326 -29.69 -50.57 -0.54
C LEU A 326 -29.17 -49.49 -1.49
N GLN A 327 -29.30 -49.70 -2.80
CA GLN A 327 -28.92 -48.68 -3.79
C GLN A 327 -29.69 -47.37 -3.58
N ARG A 328 -31.02 -47.44 -3.41
CA ARG A 328 -31.87 -46.25 -3.18
C ARG A 328 -31.59 -45.58 -1.83
N ALA A 329 -31.31 -46.37 -0.80
CA ALA A 329 -30.94 -45.85 0.51
C ALA A 329 -29.59 -45.11 0.46
N GLN A 330 -28.62 -45.64 -0.29
CA GLN A 330 -27.33 -44.98 -0.52
C GLN A 330 -27.48 -43.68 -1.31
N GLU A 331 -28.28 -43.65 -2.38
CA GLU A 331 -28.57 -42.43 -3.14
C GLU A 331 -29.24 -41.36 -2.25
N SER A 332 -30.21 -41.76 -1.42
CA SER A 332 -30.86 -40.89 -0.44
C SER A 332 -29.88 -40.37 0.63
N GLN A 333 -28.99 -41.23 1.13
CA GLN A 333 -27.97 -40.85 2.08
C GLN A 333 -26.98 -39.85 1.47
N CYS A 334 -26.51 -40.07 0.24
CA CYS A 334 -25.65 -39.13 -0.47
C CYS A 334 -26.33 -37.76 -0.65
N HIS A 335 -27.63 -37.76 -0.98
CA HIS A 335 -28.42 -36.53 -1.06
C HIS A 335 -28.52 -35.81 0.29
N ASN A 336 -28.80 -36.54 1.37
CA ASN A 336 -28.85 -35.99 2.73
C ASN A 336 -27.51 -35.39 3.18
N ILE A 337 -26.39 -36.05 2.88
CA ILE A 337 -25.05 -35.54 3.18
C ILE A 337 -24.77 -34.25 2.38
N ALA A 338 -25.14 -34.21 1.09
CA ALA A 338 -24.98 -33.01 0.28
C ALA A 338 -25.83 -31.85 0.81
N LEU A 339 -27.07 -32.11 1.22
CA LEU A 339 -27.94 -31.11 1.86
C LEU A 339 -27.35 -30.61 3.19
N GLN A 340 -26.82 -31.49 4.02
CA GLN A 340 -26.15 -31.10 5.27
C GLN A 340 -24.94 -30.20 4.99
N PHE A 341 -24.11 -30.52 4.00
CA PHE A 341 -22.98 -29.68 3.61
C PHE A 341 -23.43 -28.27 3.15
N VAL A 342 -24.49 -28.20 2.34
CA VAL A 342 -25.07 -26.91 1.91
C VAL A 342 -25.63 -26.13 3.10
N LEU A 343 -26.30 -26.80 4.04
CA LEU A 343 -26.82 -26.19 5.26
C LEU A 343 -25.69 -25.65 6.15
N ASP A 344 -24.63 -26.42 6.35
CA ASP A 344 -23.48 -25.99 7.15
C ASP A 344 -22.77 -24.81 6.49
N SER A 345 -22.56 -24.85 5.17
CA SER A 345 -22.00 -23.72 4.42
C SER A 345 -22.89 -22.47 4.54
N ALA A 346 -24.20 -22.61 4.37
CA ALA A 346 -25.14 -21.50 4.52
C ALA A 346 -25.14 -20.90 5.94
N LYS A 347 -25.04 -21.75 6.98
CA LYS A 347 -24.90 -21.30 8.37
C LYS A 347 -23.58 -20.57 8.62
N THR A 348 -22.48 -21.03 8.04
CA THR A 348 -21.18 -20.34 8.18
C THR A 348 -21.18 -18.96 7.52
N GLU A 349 -21.79 -18.83 6.34
CA GLU A 349 -21.95 -17.54 5.67
C GLU A 349 -22.90 -16.61 6.45
N LEU A 350 -23.98 -17.14 7.01
CA LEU A 350 -24.88 -16.36 7.87
C LEU A 350 -24.16 -15.84 9.13
N ALA A 351 -23.37 -16.68 9.80
CA ALA A 351 -22.56 -16.28 10.96
C ALA A 351 -21.51 -15.21 10.62
N ARG A 352 -21.04 -15.18 9.37
CA ARG A 352 -20.11 -14.15 8.86
C ARG A 352 -20.78 -12.81 8.58
N THR A 353 -22.10 -12.77 8.40
CA THR A 353 -22.85 -11.51 8.20
C THR A 353 -23.21 -10.80 9.51
N ASP A 354 -23.22 -11.52 10.64
CA ASP A 354 -23.54 -10.97 11.97
C ASP A 354 -22.46 -10.12 12.70
N PRO A 355 -21.14 -10.17 12.41
CA PRO A 355 -20.16 -9.37 13.12
C PRO A 355 -20.20 -7.87 12.76
N LEU A 356 -20.96 -7.48 11.73
CA LEU A 356 -21.18 -6.06 11.42
C LEU A 356 -22.29 -5.40 12.27
N ARG A 357 -23.01 -6.17 13.08
CA ARG A 357 -24.19 -5.69 13.83
C ARG A 357 -23.94 -5.32 15.30
N SER A 358 -22.76 -5.62 15.87
CA SER A 358 -22.48 -5.34 17.29
C SER A 358 -21.45 -4.23 17.55
N ALA A 359 -20.86 -3.63 16.51
CA ALA A 359 -20.08 -2.41 16.67
C ALA A 359 -21.04 -1.23 16.91
N LYS A 360 -21.31 -0.96 18.19
CA LYS A 360 -21.89 0.29 18.69
C LYS A 360 -21.36 1.49 17.87
N PRO A 361 -22.19 2.50 17.56
CA PRO A 361 -21.71 3.70 16.90
C PRO A 361 -20.76 4.41 17.86
N ALA A 362 -19.46 4.16 17.72
CA ALA A 362 -18.46 5.06 18.26
C ALA A 362 -18.72 6.41 17.60
N SER A 363 -18.81 7.41 18.46
CA SER A 363 -18.95 8.84 18.21
C SER A 363 -18.26 9.34 16.92
N PRO A 364 -18.74 10.46 16.34
CA PRO A 364 -18.14 11.05 15.16
C PRO A 364 -16.76 11.59 15.56
N ALA A 365 -15.72 10.79 15.35
CA ALA A 365 -14.36 11.28 15.36
C ALA A 365 -14.24 12.27 14.20
N LYS A 366 -14.25 13.56 14.56
CA LYS A 366 -13.98 14.68 13.66
C LYS A 366 -12.69 14.38 12.91
N SER A 367 -12.79 13.98 11.63
CA SER A 367 -11.64 13.90 10.74
C SER A 367 -11.18 15.33 10.45
N ASN A 368 -10.24 15.81 11.24
CA ASN A 368 -9.58 17.08 10.99
C ASN A 368 -8.52 16.86 9.90
N THR A 369 -8.96 16.75 8.64
CA THR A 369 -8.07 16.83 7.47
C THR A 369 -8.24 18.20 6.84
N GLN A 370 -7.65 19.21 7.48
CA GLN A 370 -7.37 20.48 6.82
C GLN A 370 -6.36 20.25 5.70
N ARG A 371 -6.89 19.92 4.52
CA ARG A 371 -6.16 19.86 3.26
C ARG A 371 -5.91 21.30 2.78
N ARG A 372 -4.84 21.91 3.29
CA ARG A 372 -4.36 23.20 2.78
C ARG A 372 -3.69 22.96 1.43
N ARG A 373 -4.43 23.25 0.36
CA ARG A 373 -3.88 23.40 -1.00
C ARG A 373 -2.98 24.65 -1.02
N LYS A 374 -1.77 24.51 -1.57
CA LYS A 374 -1.03 25.62 -2.17
C LYS A 374 -0.82 25.31 -3.65
N SER A 375 -1.68 25.88 -4.47
CA SER A 375 -1.36 26.41 -5.81
C SER A 375 -0.61 27.73 -5.61
N SER A 376 0.29 28.27 -6.43
CA SER A 376 1.00 27.89 -7.67
C SER A 376 1.83 29.13 -8.06
N GLY A 377 2.96 28.97 -8.75
CA GLY A 377 3.63 30.03 -9.54
C GLY A 377 5.12 30.18 -9.21
N SER A 378 6.04 29.68 -10.06
CA SER A 378 6.66 30.37 -11.22
C SER A 378 7.70 31.40 -10.73
N GLN A 379 9.02 31.35 -11.00
CA GLN A 379 9.72 31.10 -12.27
C GLN A 379 11.17 30.55 -12.08
N SER A 380 11.69 29.93 -13.16
CA SER A 380 13.08 29.83 -13.72
C SER A 380 14.31 30.02 -12.81
N SER A 381 15.48 29.41 -12.98
CA SER A 381 16.14 28.54 -13.98
C SER A 381 17.42 28.05 -13.28
N LEU A 382 17.94 26.83 -13.49
CA LEU A 382 19.09 26.55 -14.34
C LEU A 382 19.44 25.05 -14.21
N LYS A 383 19.97 24.51 -15.31
CA LYS A 383 20.30 23.09 -15.58
C LYS A 383 21.36 22.51 -14.62
N VAL A 384 21.19 21.27 -14.17
CA VAL A 384 22.27 20.25 -14.14
C VAL A 384 21.67 18.87 -14.45
N ARG A 385 22.40 18.14 -15.30
CA ARG A 385 22.15 16.81 -15.88
C ARG A 385 22.14 15.66 -14.86
N ASN A 386 21.71 14.50 -15.36
CA ASN A 386 21.86 13.10 -14.89
C ASN A 386 20.59 12.58 -14.20
N THR A 387 19.95 11.47 -14.59
CA THR A 387 20.35 10.37 -15.46
C THR A 387 19.07 9.69 -15.93
N ARG A 388 18.91 9.51 -17.24
CA ARG A 388 17.91 8.59 -17.78
C ARG A 388 18.32 7.17 -17.39
N ARG A 389 17.53 6.50 -16.55
CA ARG A 389 17.36 5.04 -16.63
C ARG A 389 15.87 4.75 -16.68
N SER A 390 15.45 4.42 -17.89
CA SER A 390 14.23 3.70 -18.21
C SER A 390 14.20 2.36 -17.51
N SER A 391 13.19 2.15 -16.67
CA SER A 391 12.59 0.84 -16.42
C SER A 391 11.14 1.04 -15.96
N ALA A 392 10.34 1.58 -16.87
CA ALA A 392 8.88 1.55 -16.75
C ALA A 392 8.40 0.17 -17.24
N HIS A 393 8.54 -0.87 -16.40
CA HIS A 393 7.80 -2.14 -16.61
C HIS A 393 7.78 -3.13 -15.41
N LEU A 394 7.93 -2.69 -14.15
CA LEU A 394 7.88 -3.60 -12.98
C LEU A 394 7.24 -2.93 -11.74
N ASP A 395 6.28 -2.03 -11.92
CA ASP A 395 5.74 -1.18 -10.83
C ASP A 395 4.25 -1.44 -10.53
N GLU A 396 3.70 -2.58 -10.96
CA GLU A 396 2.31 -2.97 -10.61
C GLU A 396 2.21 -3.72 -9.26
N ASP A 397 3.32 -4.15 -8.66
CA ASP A 397 3.34 -4.96 -7.42
C ASP A 397 3.94 -4.25 -6.18
N LEU A 398 4.30 -2.96 -6.27
CA LEU A 398 4.87 -2.20 -5.15
C LEU A 398 3.78 -1.53 -4.32
N ASP A 399 3.81 -1.73 -3.00
CA ASP A 399 2.89 -1.09 -2.06
C ASP A 399 2.95 0.45 -2.23
N PRO A 400 1.80 1.15 -2.38
CA PRO A 400 1.78 2.61 -2.54
C PRO A 400 2.57 3.38 -1.46
N ALA A 401 2.71 2.81 -0.25
CA ALA A 401 3.54 3.38 0.80
C ALA A 401 5.04 3.38 0.44
N ASP A 402 5.54 2.29 -0.16
CA ASP A 402 6.93 2.15 -0.60
C ASP A 402 7.25 3.07 -1.79
N GLN A 403 6.29 3.24 -2.71
CA GLN A 403 6.45 4.14 -3.84
C GLN A 403 6.54 5.61 -3.37
N LEU A 404 5.71 6.01 -2.39
CA LEU A 404 5.76 7.33 -1.78
C LEU A 404 7.08 7.58 -1.03
N ALA A 405 7.54 6.63 -0.21
CA ALA A 405 8.81 6.77 0.50
C ALA A 405 9.99 6.88 -0.46
N ARG A 406 10.01 6.09 -1.54
CA ARG A 406 11.04 6.15 -2.57
C ARG A 406 11.06 7.49 -3.29
N ASN A 407 9.88 8.05 -3.63
CA ASN A 407 9.77 9.40 -4.19
C ASN A 407 10.28 10.48 -3.22
N LEU A 408 10.15 10.22 -1.92
CA LEU A 408 10.70 11.08 -0.87
C LEU A 408 12.18 10.79 -0.59
N GLY A 409 12.84 9.85 -1.28
CA GLY A 409 14.23 9.45 -1.02
C GLY A 409 14.45 8.73 0.31
N ILE A 410 13.41 8.09 0.83
CA ILE A 410 13.42 7.30 2.07
C ILE A 410 13.24 5.83 1.68
N ILE A 411 14.09 4.95 2.22
CA ILE A 411 13.96 3.49 2.04
C ILE A 411 13.26 2.96 3.29
N LEU A 412 12.01 2.51 3.15
CA LEU A 412 11.26 1.93 4.25
C LEU A 412 11.89 0.58 4.66
N PRO A 413 11.87 0.23 5.96
CA PRO A 413 12.21 -1.11 6.42
C PRO A 413 11.31 -2.18 5.76
N PRO A 414 11.82 -3.41 5.54
CA PRO A 414 11.13 -4.46 4.78
C PRO A 414 9.73 -4.79 5.33
N ALA A 415 8.88 -5.41 4.49
CA ALA A 415 7.49 -5.79 4.78
C ALA A 415 7.30 -6.61 6.09
N GLU A 416 8.36 -7.26 6.58
CA GLU A 416 8.41 -8.09 7.80
C GLU A 416 8.70 -7.30 9.09
N ALA A 417 9.09 -6.03 9.00
CA ALA A 417 9.36 -5.18 10.17
C ALA A 417 8.05 -4.77 10.87
N SER A 418 8.10 -4.69 12.21
CA SER A 418 6.96 -4.25 13.01
C SER A 418 6.56 -2.82 12.65
N ASP A 419 5.26 -2.52 12.63
CA ASP A 419 4.74 -1.18 12.34
C ASP A 419 5.34 -0.10 13.26
N GLN A 420 5.68 -0.47 14.51
CA GLN A 420 6.32 0.43 15.46
C GLN A 420 7.76 0.82 15.05
N GLU A 421 8.49 -0.08 14.40
CA GLU A 421 9.85 0.18 13.90
C GLU A 421 9.81 1.08 12.65
N ARG A 422 8.80 0.88 11.79
CA ARG A 422 8.58 1.76 10.63
C ARG A 422 8.23 3.18 11.04
N VAL A 423 7.36 3.35 12.04
CA VAL A 423 7.01 4.67 12.58
C VAL A 423 8.23 5.36 13.17
N ALA A 424 9.02 4.66 14.00
CA ALA A 424 10.23 5.22 14.59
C ALA A 424 11.26 5.66 13.54
N PHE A 425 11.43 4.89 12.46
CA PHE A 425 12.31 5.25 11.36
C PHE A 425 11.84 6.50 10.60
N LEU A 426 10.54 6.60 10.30
CA LEU A 426 9.96 7.77 9.64
C LEU A 426 10.03 9.02 10.51
N GLU A 427 9.84 8.90 11.82
CA GLU A 427 10.01 10.00 12.77
C GLU A 427 11.46 10.50 12.80
N LYS A 428 12.44 9.59 12.83
CA LYS A 428 13.85 9.95 12.74
C LYS A 428 14.18 10.66 11.42
N ALA A 429 13.72 10.12 10.30
CA ALA A 429 13.94 10.73 8.98
C ALA A 429 13.31 12.14 8.87
N ARG A 430 12.15 12.35 9.53
CA ARG A 430 11.51 13.66 9.63
C ARG A 430 12.34 14.64 10.46
N LEU A 431 12.81 14.22 11.63
CA LEU A 431 13.62 15.06 12.51
C LEU A 431 14.94 15.46 11.84
N ASP A 432 15.63 14.53 11.19
CA ASP A 432 16.88 14.80 10.46
C ASP A 432 16.68 15.84 9.35
N ARG A 433 15.53 15.81 8.65
CA ARG A 433 15.20 16.80 7.61
C ARG A 433 14.86 18.17 8.18
N ALA A 434 14.12 18.21 9.29
CA ALA A 434 13.80 19.47 9.97
C ALA A 434 15.08 20.17 10.45
N TYR A 435 15.98 19.41 11.07
CA TYR A 435 17.28 19.91 11.52
C TYR A 435 18.14 20.44 10.37
N LYS A 436 18.24 19.71 9.26
CA LYS A 436 18.96 20.18 8.06
C LYS A 436 18.38 21.47 7.49
N LEU A 437 17.05 21.59 7.46
CA LEU A 437 16.38 22.80 6.97
C LEU A 437 16.70 24.01 7.85
N GLU A 438 16.66 23.85 9.16
CA GLU A 438 17.01 24.90 10.12
C GLU A 438 18.49 25.31 9.99
N GLY A 439 19.39 24.34 9.83
CA GLY A 439 20.81 24.61 9.55
C GLY A 439 21.04 25.38 8.26
N HIS A 440 20.30 25.07 7.18
CA HIS A 440 20.40 25.83 5.93
C HIS A 440 19.84 27.25 6.05
N LEU A 441 18.74 27.44 6.79
CA LEU A 441 18.15 28.76 6.98
C LEU A 441 19.09 29.68 7.77
N THR A 442 19.62 29.19 8.88
CA THR A 442 20.54 29.96 9.73
C THR A 442 21.84 30.29 9.00
N SER A 443 22.40 29.34 8.25
CA SER A 443 23.61 29.58 7.45
C SER A 443 23.40 30.57 6.30
N LEU A 444 22.25 30.52 5.62
CA LEU A 444 21.94 31.46 4.54
C LEU A 444 21.80 32.87 5.12
N GLN A 445 21.02 33.01 6.20
CA GLN A 445 20.80 34.29 6.85
C GLN A 445 22.13 34.94 7.26
N SER A 446 22.97 34.24 8.03
CA SER A 446 24.23 34.79 8.52
C SER A 446 25.18 35.18 7.37
N THR A 447 25.26 34.36 6.32
CA THR A 447 26.14 34.64 5.17
C THR A 447 25.67 35.88 4.42
N THR A 448 24.36 36.02 4.20
CA THR A 448 23.80 37.18 3.48
C THR A 448 23.93 38.48 4.28
N GLU A 449 23.62 38.44 5.58
CA GLU A 449 23.72 39.62 6.45
C GLU A 449 25.17 40.11 6.56
N THR A 450 26.12 39.19 6.76
CA THR A 450 27.55 39.54 6.90
C THR A 450 28.10 40.16 5.61
N SER A 451 27.73 39.63 4.44
CA SER A 451 28.20 40.17 3.15
C SER A 451 27.64 41.55 2.84
N ILE A 452 26.37 41.81 3.16
CA ILE A 452 25.76 43.12 2.91
C ILE A 452 26.39 44.17 3.84
N ALA A 453 26.57 43.84 5.12
CA ALA A 453 27.14 44.75 6.10
C ALA A 453 28.58 45.16 5.74
N SER A 454 29.42 44.23 5.26
CA SER A 454 30.80 44.56 4.88
C SER A 454 30.88 45.47 3.67
N HIS A 455 30.04 45.27 2.64
CA HIS A 455 30.04 46.10 1.45
C HIS A 455 29.57 47.54 1.70
N LEU A 456 28.59 47.74 2.58
CA LEU A 456 28.10 49.09 2.90
C LEU A 456 29.12 49.90 3.71
N LEU A 457 29.83 49.25 4.65
CA LEU A 457 30.81 49.92 5.48
C LEU A 457 32.04 50.35 4.67
N ASP A 458 32.52 49.50 3.77
CA ASP A 458 33.66 49.79 2.89
C ASP A 458 33.36 50.96 1.92
N ALA A 459 32.15 50.98 1.35
CA ALA A 459 31.71 52.07 0.47
C ALA A 459 31.64 53.43 1.18
N HIS A 460 31.24 53.45 2.46
CA HIS A 460 31.13 54.71 3.22
C HIS A 460 32.51 55.27 3.59
N VAL A 461 33.43 54.43 4.07
CA VAL A 461 34.78 54.84 4.47
C VAL A 461 35.58 55.36 3.27
N THR A 462 35.46 54.70 2.12
CA THR A 462 36.17 55.11 0.90
C THR A 462 35.68 56.45 0.34
N LEU A 463 34.40 56.76 0.44
CA LEU A 463 33.85 58.04 -0.03
C LEU A 463 34.38 59.20 0.81
N ASN A 464 34.30 59.09 2.14
CA ASN A 464 34.73 60.16 3.04
C ASN A 464 36.24 60.44 2.90
N LEU A 465 37.06 59.38 2.79
CA LEU A 465 38.51 59.55 2.61
C LEU A 465 38.86 60.23 1.27
N LEU A 466 38.11 59.95 0.20
CA LEU A 466 38.29 60.64 -1.07
C LEU A 466 37.92 62.12 -0.99
N GLN A 467 36.82 62.44 -0.32
CA GLN A 467 36.38 63.83 -0.14
C GLN A 467 37.38 64.64 0.69
N GLU A 468 37.84 64.09 1.82
CA GLU A 468 38.86 64.72 2.66
C GLU A 468 40.18 64.92 1.90
N SER A 469 40.61 63.92 1.11
CA SER A 469 41.83 64.05 0.31
C SER A 469 41.74 65.08 -0.82
N LEU A 470 40.54 65.38 -1.32
CA LEU A 470 40.34 66.32 -2.41
C LEU A 470 40.32 67.78 -1.93
N LEU A 471 39.90 68.01 -0.68
CA LEU A 471 39.76 69.34 -0.10
C LEU A 471 40.90 69.74 0.84
N ALA A 472 41.83 68.83 1.15
CA ALA A 472 42.89 69.07 2.12
C ALA A 472 43.87 70.20 1.73
N ASP A 473 44.15 70.36 0.43
CA ASP A 473 45.21 71.26 -0.07
C ASP A 473 44.65 72.52 -0.76
N THR A 474 43.35 72.81 -0.62
CA THR A 474 42.67 73.92 -1.31
C THR A 474 42.40 75.10 -0.37
N GLU A 475 43.07 76.24 -0.57
CA GLU A 475 42.85 77.46 0.25
C GLU A 475 41.63 78.29 -0.19
N TYR A 476 41.28 78.25 -1.48
CA TYR A 476 40.17 78.98 -2.09
C TYR A 476 39.35 78.05 -3.01
N HIS A 477 38.46 78.60 -3.85
CA HIS A 477 37.45 77.86 -4.61
C HIS A 477 38.01 76.87 -5.66
N THR A 478 39.24 77.06 -6.13
CA THR A 478 39.89 76.23 -7.14
C THR A 478 40.59 75.03 -6.51
N VAL A 479 40.20 73.82 -6.91
CA VAL A 479 40.80 72.57 -6.41
C VAL A 479 42.21 72.42 -6.99
N HIS A 480 43.20 72.65 -6.15
CA HIS A 480 44.61 72.40 -6.44
C HIS A 480 44.99 71.04 -5.85
N LEU A 481 45.43 70.12 -6.71
CA LEU A 481 45.87 68.76 -6.33
C LEU A 481 47.33 68.72 -5.86
N VAL A 482 48.02 69.87 -5.88
CA VAL A 482 49.43 70.03 -5.53
C VAL A 482 49.51 71.19 -4.55
N ASP A 483 50.18 70.95 -3.42
CA ASP A 483 50.44 71.98 -2.42
C ASP A 483 51.21 73.15 -3.05
N GLN A 484 50.60 74.33 -3.01
CA GLN A 484 51.15 75.55 -3.60
C GLN A 484 52.45 76.01 -2.90
N ASN A 485 52.67 75.58 -1.66
CA ASN A 485 53.94 75.78 -0.96
C ASN A 485 55.05 74.89 -1.53
N LEU A 486 54.71 73.68 -1.97
CA LEU A 486 55.65 72.81 -2.67
C LEU A 486 55.95 73.34 -4.07
N GLU A 487 54.96 73.82 -4.81
CA GLU A 487 55.19 74.40 -6.14
C GLU A 487 56.07 75.64 -6.07
N SER A 488 55.79 76.56 -5.14
CA SER A 488 56.68 77.70 -4.90
C SER A 488 58.07 77.29 -4.40
N SER A 489 58.18 76.24 -3.58
CA SER A 489 59.48 75.69 -3.19
C SER A 489 60.24 75.08 -4.37
N VAL A 490 59.55 74.42 -5.30
CA VAL A 490 60.15 73.88 -6.53
C VAL A 490 60.61 75.03 -7.44
N ASP A 491 59.80 76.07 -7.58
CA ASP A 491 60.19 77.26 -8.34
C ASP A 491 61.42 77.92 -7.73
N THR A 492 61.50 78.06 -6.40
CA THR A 492 62.72 78.60 -5.76
C THR A 492 63.93 77.71 -6.00
N PHE A 493 63.76 76.39 -5.99
CA PHE A 493 64.83 75.45 -6.26
C PHE A 493 65.30 75.52 -7.73
N ASP A 494 64.38 75.69 -8.67
CA ASP A 494 64.71 75.91 -10.08
C ASP A 494 65.46 77.23 -10.30
N HIS A 495 65.10 78.30 -9.59
CA HIS A 495 65.85 79.55 -9.60
C HIS A 495 67.25 79.39 -8.99
N ASP A 496 67.39 78.63 -7.91
CA ASP A 496 68.69 78.31 -7.30
C ASP A 496 69.56 77.47 -8.25
N ILE A 497 68.98 76.51 -8.98
CA ILE A 497 69.69 75.74 -10.02
C ILE A 497 70.14 76.66 -11.15
N GLN A 498 69.28 77.56 -11.62
CA GLN A 498 69.63 78.52 -12.68
C GLN A 498 70.75 79.44 -12.23
N ALA A 499 70.72 79.94 -10.98
CA ALA A 499 71.80 80.72 -10.41
C ALA A 499 73.11 79.93 -10.34
N LEU A 500 73.07 78.66 -9.91
CA LEU A 500 74.25 77.78 -9.91
C LEU A 500 74.76 77.49 -11.33
N GLN A 501 73.87 77.39 -12.32
CA GLN A 501 74.24 77.19 -13.71
C GLN A 501 74.90 78.45 -14.30
N GLU A 502 74.38 79.64 -14.01
CA GLU A 502 75.01 80.91 -14.38
C GLU A 502 76.37 81.08 -13.69
N GLU A 503 76.49 80.72 -12.41
CA GLU A 503 77.78 80.71 -11.72
C GLU A 503 78.76 79.74 -12.37
N LEU A 504 78.30 78.55 -12.80
CA LEU A 504 79.13 77.57 -13.49
C LEU A 504 79.55 78.03 -14.90
N GLU A 505 78.66 78.69 -15.64
CA GLU A 505 78.95 79.27 -16.96
C GLU A 505 79.87 80.50 -16.85
N ALA A 506 79.81 81.25 -15.75
CA ALA A 506 80.70 82.37 -15.45
C ALA A 506 82.12 81.91 -15.07
N VAL A 507 82.34 80.63 -14.73
CA VAL A 507 83.68 80.07 -14.56
C VAL A 507 84.33 79.90 -15.93
N ASP A 508 85.08 80.92 -16.34
CA ASP A 508 85.80 80.94 -17.61
C ASP A 508 86.96 79.93 -17.62
N LEU A 509 86.70 78.74 -18.17
CA LEU A 509 87.66 77.64 -18.33
C LEU A 509 88.88 78.02 -19.19
N TYR A 510 88.81 79.09 -19.99
CA TYR A 510 89.96 79.60 -20.77
C TYR A 510 90.95 80.38 -19.90
N SER A 511 90.51 81.01 -18.80
CA SER A 511 91.39 81.68 -17.83
C SER A 511 92.31 80.70 -17.08
N LEU A 512 91.88 79.44 -16.95
CA LEU A 512 92.67 78.34 -16.39
C LEU A 512 93.64 77.71 -17.41
N GLN A 513 93.41 77.90 -18.71
CA GLN A 513 94.31 77.44 -19.79
C GLN A 513 95.32 78.50 -20.25
N THR A 514 95.14 79.78 -19.92
CA THR A 514 96.17 80.80 -20.17
C THR A 514 97.41 80.58 -19.30
N LYS A 515 98.55 80.39 -19.97
CA LYS A 515 99.87 80.19 -19.36
C LYS A 515 100.17 81.28 -18.34
N ASN A 516 100.27 80.90 -17.07
CA ASN A 516 100.56 81.82 -15.97
C ASN A 516 102.03 82.28 -16.05
N VAL A 517 102.24 83.53 -16.44
CA VAL A 517 103.55 84.16 -16.64
C VAL A 517 104.41 84.13 -15.36
N HIS A 518 103.80 84.13 -14.17
CA HIS A 518 104.53 83.97 -12.91
C HIS A 518 105.06 82.55 -12.72
N LYS A 519 104.38 81.53 -13.25
CA LYS A 519 104.87 80.14 -13.22
C LYS A 519 106.05 79.96 -14.17
N GLU A 520 106.03 80.56 -15.36
CA GLU A 520 107.18 80.53 -16.28
C GLU A 520 108.37 81.35 -15.77
N GLN A 521 108.17 82.52 -15.15
CA GLN A 521 109.24 83.28 -14.49
C GLN A 521 109.87 82.55 -13.30
N LEU A 522 109.10 81.71 -12.59
CA LEU A 522 109.61 80.86 -11.52
C LEU A 522 110.40 79.67 -12.09
N ILE A 523 109.94 79.09 -13.20
CA ILE A 523 110.64 78.00 -13.89
C ILE A 523 111.96 78.49 -14.50
N GLU A 524 112.02 79.68 -15.12
CA GLU A 524 113.28 80.26 -15.65
C GLU A 524 114.29 80.61 -14.55
N ARG A 525 113.82 81.01 -13.35
CA ARG A 525 114.71 81.26 -12.21
C ARG A 525 115.25 79.99 -11.54
N TRP A 526 114.64 78.84 -11.79
CA TRP A 526 114.96 77.56 -11.14
C TRP A 526 115.48 76.50 -12.13
N SER A 527 115.65 76.83 -13.41
CA SER A 527 116.25 75.94 -14.42
C SER A 527 117.71 76.29 -14.76
N ARG A 528 118.47 76.83 -13.79
CA ARG A 528 119.93 76.82 -13.76
C ARG A 528 120.44 76.02 -12.57
#